data_AF-A0A535A3R0-F1
#
_entry.id   AF-A0A535A3R0-F1
#
_cell.length_a   1.000
_cell.length_b   1.000
_cell.length_c   1.000
_cell.angle_alpha   90.00
_cell.angle_beta   90.00
_cell.angle_gamma   90.00
#
_symmetry.space_group_name_H-M   'P 1'
#
loop_
_entity.id
_entity.type
_entity.pdbx_description
1 polymer ?
#
loop_
_entity_poly.entity_id
_entity_poly.type
_entity_poly.pdbx_seq_one_letter_code
_entity_poly.pdbx_strand_id
1 'polypeptide(L)'
;MDDSHRRGFEALLLAYIAGEDGAQERLAGDDFVEEYPQSGERIRGRANAMAMAAAHPTPPAVQGPPRLTWCGEDLVVLEQKTTYGPDTWWIVAIWDVRDGRAARETAYFADPFAPPAWRAQWVEAIPAEASSVPAEHHQAVDRSVVEHYTRALAANDLEALGKLRHPDWVADLPQSGERFRGQAAVVEADRNYPGGTPSGSERRLGGAPDRWALSPSYVPLRIAGRGAHWVSESELTYAGGERVHGVALIEFAHDKAISERWYYCAPFEAPAWRKPWVEPR
;
A
#
# COMPACT_ATOMS: atom_id res chain seq x y z
N MET A 1 1.77 -17.13 -10.55
CA MET A 1 0.34 -17.36 -10.86
C MET A 1 0.08 -16.93 -12.31
N ASP A 2 -0.80 -17.62 -13.05
CA ASP A 2 -1.11 -17.22 -14.44
C ASP A 2 -2.07 -16.01 -14.52
N ASP A 3 -2.13 -15.38 -15.69
CA ASP A 3 -2.96 -14.19 -15.93
C ASP A 3 -4.47 -14.45 -15.77
N SER A 4 -4.92 -15.69 -15.94
CA SER A 4 -6.34 -16.04 -15.80
C SER A 4 -6.77 -15.95 -14.34
N HIS A 5 -5.96 -16.48 -13.42
CA HIS A 5 -6.23 -16.38 -12.00
C HIS A 5 -6.17 -14.92 -11.51
N ARG A 6 -5.26 -14.09 -12.03
CA ARG A 6 -5.20 -12.66 -11.68
C ARG A 6 -6.47 -11.92 -12.08
N ARG A 7 -6.91 -12.07 -13.34
CA ARG A 7 -8.18 -11.48 -13.81
C ARG A 7 -9.38 -12.00 -13.04
N GLY A 8 -9.40 -13.30 -12.72
CA GLY A 8 -10.45 -13.89 -11.89
C GLY A 8 -10.50 -13.29 -10.48
N PHE A 9 -9.33 -13.12 -9.84
CA PHE A 9 -9.22 -12.49 -8.53
C PHE A 9 -9.67 -11.02 -8.56
N GLU A 10 -9.22 -10.24 -9.55
CA GLU A 10 -9.66 -8.85 -9.72
C GLU A 10 -11.18 -8.75 -9.85
N ALA A 11 -11.81 -9.60 -10.67
CA ALA A 11 -13.26 -9.62 -10.82
C ALA A 11 -13.98 -9.95 -9.49
N LEU A 12 -13.46 -10.91 -8.72
CA LEU A 12 -14.01 -11.24 -7.40
C LEU A 12 -13.81 -10.11 -6.38
N LEU A 13 -12.65 -9.45 -6.40
CA LEU A 13 -12.36 -8.32 -5.52
C LEU A 13 -13.28 -7.13 -5.85
N LEU A 14 -13.51 -6.84 -7.14
CA LEU A 14 -14.46 -5.82 -7.57
C LEU A 14 -15.89 -6.15 -7.16
N ALA A 15 -16.32 -7.42 -7.30
CA ALA A 15 -17.63 -7.86 -6.83
C ALA A 15 -17.78 -7.72 -5.30
N TYR A 16 -16.72 -8.02 -4.54
CA TYR A 16 -16.69 -7.83 -3.09
C TYR A 16 -16.82 -6.35 -2.71
N ILE A 17 -16.05 -5.47 -3.34
CA ILE A 17 -16.10 -4.02 -3.14
C ILE A 17 -17.47 -3.45 -3.50
N ALA A 18 -18.11 -3.99 -4.55
CA ALA A 18 -19.46 -3.61 -4.96
C ALA A 18 -20.57 -4.16 -4.03
N GLY A 19 -20.23 -5.01 -3.05
CA GLY A 19 -21.18 -5.60 -2.12
C GLY A 19 -22.05 -6.69 -2.74
N GLU A 20 -21.58 -7.38 -3.79
CA GLU A 20 -22.32 -8.48 -4.40
C GLU A 20 -22.47 -9.69 -3.47
N ASP A 21 -23.66 -10.28 -3.45
CA ASP A 21 -23.96 -11.44 -2.62
C ASP A 21 -23.02 -12.62 -2.89
N GLY A 22 -22.46 -13.17 -1.81
CA GLY A 22 -21.52 -14.29 -1.84
C GLY A 22 -20.14 -13.96 -2.44
N ALA A 23 -19.85 -12.69 -2.78
CA ALA A 23 -18.54 -12.32 -3.33
C ALA A 23 -17.41 -12.56 -2.32
N GLN A 24 -17.60 -12.18 -1.04
CA GLN A 24 -16.59 -12.42 0.01
C GLN A 24 -16.31 -13.92 0.19
N GLU A 25 -17.34 -14.76 0.11
CA GLU A 25 -17.19 -16.22 0.23
C GLU A 25 -16.36 -16.80 -0.94
N ARG A 26 -16.55 -16.29 -2.16
CA ARG A 26 -15.79 -16.69 -3.34
C ARG A 26 -14.37 -16.12 -3.34
N LEU A 27 -14.21 -14.90 -2.84
CA LEU A 27 -12.93 -14.19 -2.77
C LEU A 27 -11.98 -14.82 -1.75
N ALA A 28 -12.44 -15.04 -0.52
CA ALA A 28 -11.60 -15.52 0.58
C ALA A 28 -11.37 -17.05 0.50
N GLY A 29 -10.14 -17.48 0.81
CA GLY A 29 -9.82 -18.87 1.11
C GLY A 29 -10.30 -19.28 2.50
N ASP A 30 -10.44 -20.57 2.77
CA ASP A 30 -10.93 -21.05 4.07
C ASP A 30 -10.06 -20.60 5.26
N ASP A 31 -8.74 -20.59 5.07
CA ASP A 31 -7.71 -20.15 6.02
C ASP A 31 -7.37 -18.65 5.92
N PHE A 32 -8.23 -17.85 5.28
CA PHE A 32 -8.03 -16.41 5.10
C PHE A 32 -7.72 -15.70 6.42
N VAL A 33 -6.75 -14.79 6.38
CA VAL A 33 -6.35 -13.95 7.51
C VAL A 33 -6.54 -12.49 7.16
N GLU A 34 -7.21 -11.73 8.02
CA GLU A 34 -7.33 -10.28 7.88
C GLU A 34 -6.56 -9.61 9.02
N GLU A 35 -5.74 -8.61 8.73
CA GLU A 35 -4.92 -7.91 9.72
C GLU A 35 -5.20 -6.40 9.71
N TYR A 36 -5.29 -5.81 10.91
CA TYR A 36 -5.44 -4.38 11.14
C TYR A 36 -4.24 -3.86 11.95
N PRO A 37 -3.14 -3.44 11.31
CA PRO A 37 -1.94 -2.99 12.01
C PRO A 37 -2.19 -1.82 12.98
N GLN A 38 -3.06 -0.87 12.61
CA GLN A 38 -3.37 0.33 13.41
C GLN A 38 -4.00 0.01 14.78
N SER A 39 -4.77 -1.07 14.88
CA SER A 39 -5.36 -1.53 16.14
C SER A 39 -4.66 -2.73 16.74
N GLY A 40 -3.69 -3.32 16.03
CA GLY A 40 -2.98 -4.52 16.45
C GLY A 40 -3.86 -5.77 16.47
N GLU A 41 -4.86 -5.85 15.59
CA GLU A 41 -5.82 -6.96 15.54
C GLU A 41 -5.61 -7.87 14.31
N ARG A 42 -6.02 -9.12 14.45
CA ARG A 42 -6.10 -10.11 13.37
C ARG A 42 -7.41 -10.89 13.46
N ILE A 43 -8.01 -11.21 12.32
CA ILE A 43 -9.11 -12.17 12.17
C ILE A 43 -8.57 -13.41 11.47
N ARG A 44 -8.95 -14.60 11.96
CA ARG A 44 -8.57 -15.89 11.35
C ARG A 44 -9.79 -16.64 10.82
N GLY A 45 -9.67 -17.09 9.57
CA GLY A 45 -10.65 -17.90 8.89
C GLY A 45 -11.74 -17.07 8.23
N ARG A 46 -12.12 -17.46 7.02
CA ARG A 46 -13.18 -16.81 6.23
C ARG A 46 -14.50 -16.69 6.99
N ALA A 47 -14.88 -17.69 7.77
CA ALA A 47 -16.10 -17.68 8.55
C ALA A 47 -16.14 -16.52 9.57
N ASN A 48 -15.03 -16.23 10.23
CA ASN A 48 -14.95 -15.12 11.19
C ASN A 48 -14.94 -13.77 10.48
N ALA A 49 -14.22 -13.64 9.36
CA ALA A 49 -14.22 -12.42 8.56
C ALA A 49 -15.63 -12.07 8.05
N MET A 50 -16.36 -13.07 7.53
CA MET A 50 -17.75 -12.90 7.10
C MET A 50 -18.69 -12.58 8.27
N ALA A 51 -18.54 -13.25 9.41
CA ALA A 51 -19.37 -12.98 10.59
C ALA A 51 -19.14 -11.56 11.15
N MET A 52 -17.88 -11.10 11.17
CA MET A 52 -17.56 -9.72 11.56
C MET A 52 -18.14 -8.70 10.56
N ALA A 53 -17.99 -8.94 9.26
CA ALA A 53 -18.54 -8.07 8.22
C ALA A 53 -20.07 -7.97 8.33
N ALA A 54 -20.76 -9.08 8.56
CA ALA A 54 -22.22 -9.12 8.76
C ALA A 54 -22.67 -8.41 10.04
N ALA A 55 -21.83 -8.38 11.08
CA ALA A 55 -22.12 -7.72 12.35
C ALA A 55 -21.70 -6.24 12.38
N HIS A 56 -21.16 -5.69 11.28
CA HIS A 56 -20.61 -4.35 11.26
C HIS A 56 -21.72 -3.29 11.48
N PRO A 57 -21.63 -2.44 12.52
CA PRO A 57 -22.72 -1.52 12.90
C PRO A 57 -22.95 -0.41 11.88
N THR A 58 -21.94 -0.08 11.08
CA THR A 58 -22.01 0.95 10.04
C THR A 58 -21.27 0.46 8.80
N PRO A 59 -21.90 -0.35 7.95
CA PRO A 59 -21.23 -0.95 6.80
C PRO A 59 -20.57 0.10 5.89
N PRO A 60 -19.40 -0.20 5.31
CA PRO A 60 -18.72 0.72 4.40
C PRO A 60 -19.54 0.98 3.13
N ALA A 61 -19.50 2.21 2.64
CA ALA A 61 -19.99 2.57 1.32
C ALA A 61 -18.84 3.12 0.47
N VAL A 62 -18.55 2.46 -0.65
CA VAL A 62 -17.44 2.82 -1.55
C VAL A 62 -17.73 4.10 -2.32
N GLN A 63 -16.71 4.92 -2.53
CA GLN A 63 -16.77 6.17 -3.30
C GLN A 63 -15.91 6.08 -4.56
N GLY A 64 -16.58 6.10 -5.72
CA GLY A 64 -15.89 6.02 -7.01
C GLY A 64 -15.22 4.66 -7.25
N PRO A 65 -14.51 4.52 -8.38
CA PRO A 65 -13.85 3.28 -8.73
C PRO A 65 -12.61 3.02 -7.84
N PRO A 66 -12.32 1.76 -7.49
CA PRO A 66 -11.06 1.39 -6.85
C PRO A 66 -9.90 1.54 -7.82
N ARG A 67 -8.71 1.71 -7.27
CA ARG A 67 -7.45 1.44 -7.97
C ARG A 67 -6.87 0.13 -7.47
N LEU A 68 -6.51 -0.75 -8.41
CA LEU A 68 -5.86 -2.02 -8.15
C LEU A 68 -4.45 -1.99 -8.74
N THR A 69 -3.44 -2.25 -7.91
CA THR A 69 -2.04 -2.27 -8.33
C THR A 69 -1.42 -3.60 -7.92
N TRP A 70 -1.04 -4.42 -8.89
CA TRP A 70 -0.34 -5.67 -8.59
C TRP A 70 1.14 -5.45 -8.34
N CYS A 71 1.64 -5.89 -7.18
CA CYS A 71 3.06 -5.88 -6.87
C CYS A 71 3.61 -7.31 -6.94
N GLY A 72 4.05 -7.74 -8.12
CA GLY A 72 4.48 -9.12 -8.35
C GLY A 72 3.37 -10.01 -8.92
N GLU A 73 3.39 -11.30 -8.59
CA GLU A 73 2.45 -12.29 -9.16
C GLU A 73 1.26 -12.62 -8.26
N ASP A 74 1.42 -12.44 -6.96
CA ASP A 74 0.56 -12.99 -5.91
C ASP A 74 0.18 -11.93 -4.87
N LEU A 75 0.45 -10.66 -5.14
CA LEU A 75 0.11 -9.56 -4.25
C LEU A 75 -0.52 -8.42 -5.04
N VAL A 76 -1.70 -7.97 -4.60
CA VAL A 76 -2.40 -6.82 -5.16
C VAL A 76 -2.78 -5.83 -4.06
N VAL A 77 -2.54 -4.56 -4.33
CA VAL A 77 -2.92 -3.45 -3.46
C VAL A 77 -4.19 -2.81 -4.00
N LEU A 78 -5.18 -2.67 -3.12
CA LEU A 78 -6.40 -1.91 -3.33
C LEU A 78 -6.23 -0.53 -2.71
N GLU A 79 -6.48 0.52 -3.47
CA GLU A 79 -6.69 1.89 -2.97
C GLU A 79 -8.17 2.26 -3.23
N GLN A 80 -8.96 2.46 -2.19
CA GLN A 80 -10.40 2.77 -2.29
C GLN A 80 -10.78 3.85 -1.30
N LYS A 81 -11.51 4.87 -1.76
CA LYS A 81 -12.15 5.84 -0.87
C LYS A 81 -13.49 5.27 -0.38
N THR A 82 -13.73 5.28 0.92
CA THR A 82 -14.87 4.60 1.55
C THR A 82 -15.44 5.44 2.68
N THR A 83 -16.77 5.48 2.80
CA THR A 83 -17.48 6.11 3.92
C THR A 83 -17.95 5.11 4.95
N TYR A 84 -17.78 5.47 6.21
CA TYR A 84 -18.37 4.81 7.37
C TYR A 84 -19.25 5.85 8.08
N GLY A 85 -20.55 5.83 7.80
CA GLY A 85 -21.45 6.88 8.28
C GLY A 85 -21.04 8.24 7.69
N PRO A 86 -20.78 9.28 8.50
CA PRO A 86 -20.36 10.59 8.00
C PRO A 86 -18.86 10.66 7.62
N ASP A 87 -18.05 9.71 8.10
CA ASP A 87 -16.59 9.80 8.00
C ASP A 87 -16.09 9.11 6.74
N THR A 88 -15.15 9.74 6.06
CA THR A 88 -14.54 9.20 4.84
C THR A 88 -13.11 8.78 5.10
N TRP A 89 -12.71 7.65 4.54
CA TRP A 89 -11.38 7.06 4.72
C TRP A 89 -10.83 6.64 3.36
N TRP A 90 -9.51 6.71 3.20
CA TRP A 90 -8.82 5.89 2.22
C TRP A 90 -8.54 4.52 2.85
N ILE A 91 -9.12 3.48 2.28
CA ILE A 91 -8.75 2.10 2.58
C ILE A 91 -7.64 1.69 1.62
N VAL A 92 -6.50 1.30 2.19
CA VAL A 92 -5.38 0.71 1.46
C VAL A 92 -5.20 -0.71 1.96
N ALA A 93 -5.59 -1.68 1.14
CA ALA A 93 -5.58 -3.08 1.51
C ALA A 93 -4.60 -3.87 0.63
N ILE A 94 -3.70 -4.60 1.28
CA ILE A 94 -2.70 -5.45 0.62
C ILE A 94 -3.19 -6.88 0.69
N TRP A 95 -3.48 -7.47 -0.47
CA TRP A 95 -4.04 -8.80 -0.61
C TRP A 95 -2.97 -9.79 -1.08
N ASP A 96 -2.64 -10.78 -0.25
CA ASP A 96 -1.87 -11.95 -0.65
C ASP A 96 -2.84 -12.97 -1.29
N VAL A 97 -2.54 -13.37 -2.53
CA VAL A 97 -3.41 -14.19 -3.38
C VAL A 97 -2.77 -15.56 -3.60
N ARG A 98 -3.53 -16.62 -3.28
CA ARG A 98 -3.13 -18.01 -3.49
C ARG A 98 -4.24 -18.74 -4.23
N ASP A 99 -3.89 -19.39 -5.34
CA ASP A 99 -4.82 -20.18 -6.16
C ASP A 99 -6.09 -19.40 -6.58
N GLY A 100 -5.93 -18.13 -6.92
CA GLY A 100 -7.04 -17.24 -7.32
C GLY A 100 -7.97 -16.81 -6.19
N ARG A 101 -7.61 -17.05 -4.92
CA ARG A 101 -8.34 -16.62 -3.72
C ARG A 101 -7.45 -15.83 -2.77
N ALA A 102 -8.07 -15.01 -1.92
CA ALA A 102 -7.37 -14.27 -0.89
C ALA A 102 -6.91 -15.21 0.22
N ALA A 103 -5.60 -15.25 0.47
CA ALA A 103 -5.00 -15.93 1.61
C ALA A 103 -4.82 -14.97 2.80
N ARG A 104 -4.50 -13.70 2.52
CA ARG A 104 -4.39 -12.66 3.54
C ARG A 104 -4.81 -11.30 3.01
N GLU A 105 -5.40 -10.49 3.87
CA GLU A 105 -5.56 -9.06 3.72
C GLU A 105 -4.84 -8.35 4.87
N THR A 106 -4.08 -7.30 4.55
CA THR A 106 -3.59 -6.33 5.53
C THR A 106 -4.16 -4.97 5.17
N ALA A 107 -5.09 -4.48 5.98
CA ALA A 107 -5.87 -3.28 5.68
C ALA A 107 -5.44 -2.09 6.54
N TYR A 108 -5.27 -0.95 5.88
CA TYR A 108 -4.94 0.33 6.46
C TYR A 108 -6.03 1.35 6.16
N PHE A 109 -6.34 2.19 7.13
CA PHE A 109 -7.39 3.21 7.11
C PHE A 109 -6.72 4.58 7.30
N ALA A 110 -6.71 5.37 6.24
CA ALA A 110 -6.02 6.65 6.18
C ALA A 110 -7.04 7.79 6.12
N ASP A 111 -7.06 8.65 7.14
CA ASP A 111 -7.99 9.78 7.23
C ASP A 111 -7.60 10.87 6.20
N PRO A 112 -8.52 11.38 5.37
CA PRO A 112 -8.27 12.57 4.56
C PRO A 112 -8.01 13.79 5.44
N PHE A 113 -7.12 14.67 5.00
CA PHE A 113 -6.82 15.91 5.72
C PHE A 113 -6.63 17.08 4.77
N ALA A 114 -6.85 18.30 5.27
CA ALA A 114 -6.65 19.50 4.47
C ALA A 114 -5.16 19.69 4.14
N PRO A 115 -4.80 20.06 2.88
CA PRO A 115 -3.44 20.42 2.51
C PRO A 115 -2.85 21.46 3.48
N PRO A 116 -1.70 21.20 4.10
CA PRO A 116 -1.13 22.15 5.05
C PRO A 116 -0.52 23.34 4.32
N ALA A 117 -0.90 24.56 4.73
CA ALA A 117 -0.53 25.79 4.05
C ALA A 117 0.98 26.01 3.92
N TRP A 118 1.78 25.50 4.87
CA TRP A 118 3.23 25.73 4.91
C TRP A 118 3.99 25.09 3.75
N ARG A 119 3.44 24.06 3.07
CA ARG A 119 4.10 23.39 1.93
C ARG A 119 3.46 23.69 0.58
N ALA A 120 2.47 24.57 0.53
CA ALA A 120 1.67 24.84 -0.68
C ALA A 120 2.53 25.27 -1.88
N GLN A 121 3.67 25.95 -1.65
CA GLN A 121 4.60 26.36 -2.73
C GLN A 121 5.44 25.22 -3.34
N TRP A 122 5.42 24.00 -2.78
CA TRP A 122 6.21 22.86 -3.25
C TRP A 122 5.36 21.71 -3.80
N VAL A 123 4.04 21.87 -3.80
CA VAL A 123 3.09 20.84 -4.24
C VAL A 123 2.14 21.39 -5.30
N GLU A 124 1.61 20.49 -6.10
CA GLU A 124 0.49 20.73 -7.01
C GLU A 124 -0.70 19.85 -6.62
N ALA A 125 -1.89 20.13 -7.16
CA ALA A 125 -3.04 19.23 -6.98
C ALA A 125 -2.84 17.96 -7.81
N ILE A 126 -3.21 16.80 -7.25
CA ILE A 126 -3.26 15.55 -8.00
C ILE A 126 -4.29 15.72 -9.13
N PRO A 127 -3.92 15.47 -10.41
CA PRO A 127 -4.86 15.55 -11.52
C PRO A 127 -6.01 14.54 -11.36
N ALA A 128 -7.24 14.94 -11.73
CA ALA A 128 -8.41 14.08 -11.66
C ALA A 128 -8.29 12.80 -12.52
N GLU A 129 -7.54 12.88 -13.62
CA GLU A 129 -7.27 11.78 -14.56
C GLU A 129 -5.94 11.08 -14.30
N ALA A 130 -5.30 11.25 -13.13
CA ALA A 130 -3.98 10.69 -12.86
C ALA A 130 -4.00 9.15 -12.87
N SER A 131 -3.95 8.56 -14.05
CA SER A 131 -3.25 7.31 -14.31
C SER A 131 -1.83 7.47 -13.79
N SER A 132 -1.31 6.38 -13.24
CA SER A 132 0.13 6.18 -13.01
C SER A 132 0.94 6.65 -14.21
N VAL A 133 2.25 6.85 -14.02
CA VAL A 133 3.19 7.07 -15.12
C VAL A 133 2.84 6.09 -16.27
N PRO A 134 2.90 6.51 -17.55
CA PRO A 134 2.49 5.64 -18.66
C PRO A 134 3.14 4.25 -18.53
N ALA A 135 2.35 3.19 -18.71
CA ALA A 135 2.79 1.81 -18.47
C ALA A 135 4.03 1.40 -19.30
N GLU A 136 4.29 2.10 -20.40
CA GLU A 136 5.49 1.97 -21.23
C GLU A 136 6.80 2.35 -20.51
N HIS A 137 6.73 3.13 -19.43
CA HIS A 137 7.86 3.43 -18.56
C HIS A 137 8.04 2.41 -17.43
N HIS A 138 7.05 1.54 -17.18
CA HIS A 138 7.12 0.55 -16.13
C HIS A 138 8.06 -0.58 -16.53
N GLN A 139 9.22 -0.62 -15.87
CA GLN A 139 10.23 -1.62 -16.17
C GLN A 139 10.68 -2.32 -14.91
N ALA A 140 10.99 -3.61 -15.06
CA ALA A 140 11.44 -4.42 -13.96
C ALA A 140 12.70 -3.84 -13.30
N VAL A 141 12.63 -3.67 -11.98
CA VAL A 141 13.76 -3.33 -11.11
C VAL A 141 14.24 -4.57 -10.37
N ASP A 142 15.53 -4.60 -10.03
CA ASP A 142 16.08 -5.62 -9.14
C ASP A 142 15.62 -5.36 -7.70
N ARG A 143 15.12 -6.40 -7.02
CA ARG A 143 14.64 -6.30 -5.63
C ARG A 143 15.65 -5.61 -4.69
N SER A 144 16.96 -5.81 -4.88
CA SER A 144 17.99 -5.18 -4.04
C SER A 144 18.02 -3.64 -4.15
N VAL A 145 17.70 -3.10 -5.33
CA VAL A 145 17.55 -1.65 -5.53
C VAL A 145 16.32 -1.15 -4.78
N VAL A 146 15.23 -1.91 -4.81
CA VAL A 146 14.01 -1.59 -4.07
C VAL A 146 14.24 -1.62 -2.56
N GLU A 147 14.91 -2.65 -2.05
CA GLU A 147 15.25 -2.77 -0.62
C GLU A 147 16.16 -1.62 -0.14
N HIS A 148 17.09 -1.17 -0.99
CA HIS A 148 17.88 0.02 -0.69
C HIS A 148 16.98 1.27 -0.68
N TYR A 149 16.10 1.39 -1.67
CA TYR A 149 15.18 2.52 -1.79
C TYR A 149 14.23 2.66 -0.60
N THR A 150 13.57 1.57 -0.20
CA THR A 150 12.60 1.56 0.91
C THR A 150 13.27 1.79 2.26
N ARG A 151 14.51 1.32 2.45
CA ARG A 151 15.32 1.68 3.60
C ARG A 151 15.65 3.18 3.64
N ALA A 152 16.00 3.77 2.50
CA ALA A 152 16.25 5.20 2.39
C ALA A 152 14.97 6.02 2.64
N LEU A 153 13.81 5.56 2.16
CA LEU A 153 12.50 6.17 2.46
C LEU A 153 12.22 6.15 3.96
N ALA A 154 12.35 4.99 4.62
CA ALA A 154 12.08 4.87 6.04
C ALA A 154 13.03 5.71 6.92
N ALA A 155 14.30 5.81 6.52
CA ALA A 155 15.30 6.63 7.20
C ALA A 155 15.21 8.14 6.86
N ASN A 156 14.35 8.51 5.92
CA ASN A 156 14.30 9.83 5.29
C ASN A 156 15.67 10.32 4.76
N ASP A 157 16.43 9.42 4.12
CA ASP A 157 17.73 9.73 3.53
C ASP A 157 17.55 10.39 2.15
N LEU A 158 17.36 11.71 2.17
CA LEU A 158 17.12 12.51 0.97
C LEU A 158 18.30 12.50 -0.03
N GLU A 159 19.52 12.22 0.42
CA GLU A 159 20.67 12.13 -0.47
C GLU A 159 20.63 10.82 -1.27
N ALA A 160 20.39 9.70 -0.59
CA ALA A 160 20.21 8.41 -1.25
C ALA A 160 18.98 8.43 -2.17
N LEU A 161 17.85 8.96 -1.69
CA LEU A 161 16.62 9.07 -2.48
C LEU A 161 16.80 9.90 -3.74
N GLY A 162 17.55 11.01 -3.66
CA GLY A 162 17.86 11.84 -4.83
C GLY A 162 18.67 11.12 -5.91
N LYS A 163 19.49 10.12 -5.53
CA LYS A 163 20.24 9.29 -6.48
C LYS A 163 19.39 8.17 -7.08
N LEU A 164 18.34 7.74 -6.37
CA LEU A 164 17.49 6.60 -6.73
C LEU A 164 16.17 7.01 -7.41
N ARG A 165 15.77 8.27 -7.36
CA ARG A 165 14.60 8.80 -8.06
C ARG A 165 14.94 9.23 -9.49
N HIS A 166 14.01 8.99 -10.41
CA HIS A 166 14.06 9.51 -11.77
C HIS A 166 13.91 11.05 -11.74
N PRO A 167 14.51 11.81 -12.69
CA PRO A 167 14.35 13.27 -12.73
C PRO A 167 12.89 13.75 -12.76
N ASP A 168 12.02 13.02 -13.46
CA ASP A 168 10.58 13.30 -13.57
C ASP A 168 9.74 12.60 -12.48
N TRP A 169 10.37 12.12 -11.41
CA TRP A 169 9.68 11.42 -10.34
C TRP A 169 8.60 12.29 -9.67
N VAL A 170 7.50 11.66 -9.25
CA VAL A 170 6.40 12.30 -8.52
C VAL A 170 6.04 11.54 -7.24
N ALA A 171 5.56 12.24 -6.22
CA ALA A 171 4.90 11.61 -5.06
C ALA A 171 3.49 12.15 -4.89
N ASP A 172 2.50 11.26 -4.86
CA ASP A 172 1.11 11.59 -4.57
C ASP A 172 0.80 11.35 -3.09
N LEU A 173 0.05 12.29 -2.51
CA LEU A 173 -0.54 12.22 -1.17
C LEU A 173 -2.07 12.22 -1.29
N PRO A 174 -2.72 11.07 -1.57
CA PRO A 174 -4.16 11.03 -1.86
C PRO A 174 -5.05 11.51 -0.70
N GLN A 175 -4.58 11.40 0.55
CA GLN A 175 -5.30 11.90 1.74
C GLN A 175 -5.53 13.41 1.70
N SER A 176 -4.61 14.18 1.13
CA SER A 176 -4.73 15.63 0.98
C SER A 176 -4.97 16.09 -0.45
N GLY A 177 -4.77 15.21 -1.44
CA GLY A 177 -4.86 15.56 -2.86
C GLY A 177 -3.64 16.32 -3.39
N GLU A 178 -2.50 16.26 -2.69
CA GLU A 178 -1.26 16.95 -3.06
C GLU A 178 -0.31 16.02 -3.84
N ARG A 179 0.44 16.60 -4.77
CA ARG A 179 1.52 15.94 -5.53
C ARG A 179 2.81 16.74 -5.38
N PHE A 180 3.90 16.08 -5.03
CA PHE A 180 5.25 16.59 -5.25
C PHE A 180 5.74 16.21 -6.64
N ARG A 181 6.47 17.12 -7.29
CA ARG A 181 7.14 16.87 -8.57
C ARG A 181 8.64 17.13 -8.41
N GLY A 182 9.43 16.08 -8.61
CA GLY A 182 10.88 16.09 -8.50
C GLY A 182 11.39 16.09 -7.05
N GLN A 183 12.64 15.63 -6.88
CA GLN A 183 13.30 15.52 -5.58
C GLN A 183 13.45 16.87 -4.87
N ALA A 184 13.73 17.95 -5.60
CA ALA A 184 14.02 19.25 -5.02
C ALA A 184 12.85 19.80 -4.18
N ALA A 185 11.62 19.59 -4.63
CA ALA A 185 10.42 20.04 -3.91
C ALA A 185 10.29 19.34 -2.54
N VAL A 186 10.54 18.04 -2.48
CA VAL A 186 10.54 17.26 -1.23
C VAL A 186 11.65 17.74 -0.31
N VAL A 187 12.86 17.96 -0.84
CA VAL A 187 14.00 18.46 -0.05
C VAL A 187 13.69 19.80 0.61
N GLU A 188 13.09 20.74 -0.13
CA GLU A 188 12.71 22.03 0.45
C GLU A 188 11.56 21.90 1.47
N ALA A 189 10.56 21.06 1.19
CA ALA A 189 9.49 20.80 2.14
C ALA A 189 10.02 20.19 3.45
N ASP A 190 10.89 19.19 3.36
CA ASP A 190 11.48 18.53 4.52
C ASP A 190 12.34 19.47 5.37
N ARG A 191 13.10 20.37 4.74
CA ARG A 191 13.87 21.42 5.45
C ARG A 191 12.97 22.37 6.25
N ASN A 192 11.75 22.58 5.79
CA ASN A 192 10.78 23.50 6.39
C ASN A 192 9.69 22.76 7.17
N TYR A 193 9.85 21.45 7.38
CA TYR A 193 8.85 20.61 8.03
C TYR A 193 8.63 21.06 9.48
N PRO A 194 7.41 21.47 9.87
CA PRO A 194 7.15 21.93 11.23
C PRO A 194 7.45 20.84 12.27
N GLY A 195 8.36 21.14 13.20
CA GLY A 195 8.79 20.20 14.24
C GLY A 195 9.87 19.21 13.80
N GLY A 196 10.26 19.20 12.52
CA GLY A 196 11.20 18.24 11.96
C GLY A 196 10.51 17.04 11.30
N THR A 197 11.23 16.38 10.40
CA THR A 197 10.69 15.28 9.60
C THR A 197 10.51 14.01 10.44
N PRO A 198 9.51 13.17 10.12
CA PRO A 198 9.40 11.86 10.74
C PRO A 198 10.58 10.97 10.34
N SER A 199 10.94 10.04 11.22
CA SER A 199 11.92 8.99 10.94
C SER A 199 11.32 7.63 11.30
N GLY A 200 11.79 6.57 10.65
CA GLY A 200 11.13 5.28 10.77
C GLY A 200 11.96 4.09 10.37
N SER A 201 11.28 2.95 10.28
CA SER A 201 11.85 1.69 9.82
C SER A 201 10.87 0.99 8.88
N GLU A 202 11.42 0.29 7.90
CA GLU A 202 10.65 -0.59 7.03
C GLU A 202 10.14 -1.80 7.83
N ARG A 203 8.88 -2.16 7.61
CA ARG A 203 8.22 -3.31 8.23
C ARG A 203 8.05 -4.48 7.28
N ARG A 204 7.63 -4.20 6.04
CA ARG A 204 7.38 -5.21 5.01
C ARG A 204 7.56 -4.61 3.63
N LEU A 205 8.18 -5.39 2.73
CA LEU A 205 8.28 -5.08 1.31
C LEU A 205 7.58 -6.14 0.48
N GLY A 206 6.45 -5.76 -0.11
CA GLY A 206 5.68 -6.54 -1.08
C GLY A 206 6.09 -6.23 -2.52
N GLY A 207 6.10 -7.26 -3.36
CA GLY A 207 6.55 -7.16 -4.75
C GLY A 207 7.07 -8.50 -5.27
N ALA A 208 7.66 -8.49 -6.47
CA ALA A 208 8.13 -9.73 -7.10
C ALA A 208 9.09 -10.51 -6.17
N PRO A 209 8.80 -11.80 -5.90
CA PRO A 209 9.64 -12.62 -5.02
C PRO A 209 10.97 -12.93 -5.71
N ASP A 210 12.01 -13.14 -4.91
CA ASP A 210 13.25 -13.73 -5.44
C ASP A 210 12.98 -15.16 -5.90
N ARG A 211 13.33 -15.45 -7.15
CA ARG A 211 13.38 -16.83 -7.63
C ARG A 211 14.82 -17.32 -7.54
N TRP A 212 14.96 -18.60 -7.25
CA TRP A 212 16.25 -19.27 -7.24
C TRP A 212 16.13 -20.46 -8.19
N ALA A 213 17.09 -20.57 -9.11
CA ALA A 213 17.29 -21.79 -9.88
C ALA A 213 18.59 -22.44 -9.46
N LEU A 214 18.72 -23.72 -9.75
CA LEU A 214 20.01 -24.40 -9.69
C LEU A 214 20.66 -24.35 -11.07
N SER A 215 21.94 -23.98 -11.12
CA SER A 215 22.75 -24.20 -12.32
C SER A 215 22.86 -25.70 -12.62
N PRO A 216 23.27 -26.11 -13.83
CA PRO A 216 23.61 -27.51 -14.11
C PRO A 216 24.66 -28.12 -13.16
N SER A 217 25.43 -27.27 -12.48
CA SER A 217 26.42 -27.66 -11.46
C SER A 217 25.90 -27.51 -10.02
N TYR A 218 24.58 -27.42 -9.81
CA TYR A 218 23.93 -27.31 -8.51
C TYR A 218 24.30 -26.07 -7.68
N VAL A 219 24.74 -25.00 -8.34
CA VAL A 219 24.95 -23.70 -7.69
C VAL A 219 23.62 -22.95 -7.65
N PRO A 220 23.14 -22.48 -6.49
CA PRO A 220 21.99 -21.58 -6.42
C PRO A 220 22.28 -20.29 -7.21
N LEU A 221 21.49 -20.06 -8.25
CA LEU A 221 21.48 -18.85 -9.06
C LEU A 221 20.22 -18.06 -8.69
N ARG A 222 20.39 -16.84 -8.17
CA ARG A 222 19.27 -15.92 -7.95
C ARG A 222 18.75 -15.46 -9.32
N ILE A 223 17.55 -15.89 -9.66
CA ILE A 223 16.73 -15.35 -10.75
C ILE A 223 15.92 -14.21 -10.12
N ALA A 224 16.49 -13.01 -10.16
CA ALA A 224 16.00 -11.81 -9.47
C ALA A 224 14.46 -11.66 -9.46
N GLY A 225 13.89 -11.31 -8.29
CA GLY A 225 12.54 -10.77 -8.22
C GLY A 225 12.46 -9.48 -9.02
N ARG A 226 11.63 -9.48 -10.06
CA ARG A 226 11.52 -8.42 -11.06
C ARG A 226 10.06 -8.03 -11.26
N GLY A 227 9.77 -6.76 -11.02
CA GLY A 227 8.47 -6.13 -11.23
C GLY A 227 8.65 -4.62 -11.22
N ALA A 228 7.73 -3.89 -11.84
CA ALA A 228 7.79 -2.43 -11.82
C ALA A 228 7.07 -1.82 -10.61
N HIS A 229 6.16 -2.57 -9.99
CA HIS A 229 5.32 -2.11 -8.88
C HIS A 229 5.68 -2.82 -7.59
N TRP A 230 5.80 -2.03 -6.52
CA TRP A 230 6.19 -2.47 -5.20
C TRP A 230 5.34 -1.77 -4.14
N VAL A 231 5.12 -2.43 -3.01
CA VAL A 231 4.47 -1.82 -1.85
C VAL A 231 5.37 -1.96 -0.63
N SER A 232 5.58 -0.86 0.07
CA SER A 232 6.36 -0.80 1.30
C SER A 232 5.45 -0.41 2.47
N GLU A 233 5.48 -1.21 3.52
CA GLU A 233 4.91 -0.88 4.82
C GLU A 233 6.04 -0.41 5.74
N SER A 234 5.81 0.67 6.49
CA SER A 234 6.78 1.27 7.40
C SER A 234 6.10 1.74 8.68
N GLU A 235 6.89 1.92 9.74
CA GLU A 235 6.48 2.66 10.94
C GLU A 235 7.27 3.95 11.00
N LEU A 236 6.57 5.07 11.10
CA LEU A 236 7.13 6.41 11.16
C LEU A 236 6.86 7.02 12.53
N THR A 237 7.84 7.75 13.06
CA THR A 237 7.74 8.48 14.33
C THR A 237 7.98 9.96 14.05
N TYR A 238 6.99 10.79 14.34
CA TYR A 238 7.11 12.24 14.27
C TYR A 238 7.92 12.78 15.45
N ALA A 239 8.44 14.00 15.32
CA ALA A 239 9.21 14.65 16.39
C ALA A 239 8.42 14.80 17.71
N GLY A 240 7.08 14.86 17.65
CA GLY A 240 6.20 14.85 18.81
C GLY A 240 6.06 13.49 19.51
N GLY A 241 6.69 12.43 18.99
CA GLY A 241 6.60 11.06 19.51
C GLY A 241 5.40 10.26 18.98
N GLU A 242 4.51 10.89 18.22
CA GLU A 242 3.41 10.22 17.54
C GLU A 242 3.96 9.20 16.53
N ARG A 243 3.38 7.99 16.54
CA ARG A 243 3.74 6.90 15.63
C ARG A 243 2.60 6.66 14.67
N VAL A 244 2.93 6.50 13.38
CA VAL A 244 1.96 6.16 12.33
C VAL A 244 2.50 5.04 11.47
N HIS A 245 1.60 4.29 10.85
CA HIS A 245 1.96 3.37 9.78
C HIS A 245 2.04 4.13 8.46
N GLY A 246 3.13 3.96 7.71
CA GLY A 246 3.26 4.46 6.35
C GLY A 246 3.11 3.33 5.34
N VAL A 247 2.26 3.51 4.34
CA VAL A 247 2.15 2.60 3.18
C VAL A 247 2.52 3.39 1.92
N ALA A 248 3.52 2.90 1.20
CA ALA A 248 4.00 3.49 -0.04
C ALA A 248 3.84 2.50 -1.20
N LEU A 249 3.09 2.87 -2.24
CA LEU A 249 3.15 2.20 -3.53
C LEU A 249 4.20 2.88 -4.38
N ILE A 250 5.12 2.09 -4.95
CA ILE A 250 6.31 2.59 -5.62
C ILE A 250 6.40 1.97 -7.01
N GLU A 251 6.57 2.83 -8.00
CA GLU A 251 6.74 2.44 -9.39
C GLU A 251 8.18 2.71 -9.82
N PHE A 252 8.76 1.77 -10.56
CA PHE A 252 10.14 1.86 -11.06
C PHE A 252 10.20 1.80 -12.59
N ALA A 253 11.16 2.55 -13.13
CA ALA A 253 11.70 2.39 -14.47
C ALA A 253 13.19 2.03 -14.33
N HIS A 254 13.54 0.78 -14.63
CA HIS A 254 14.88 0.24 -14.41
C HIS A 254 15.33 0.38 -12.94
N ASP A 255 16.44 1.05 -12.68
CA ASP A 255 17.02 1.27 -11.35
C ASP A 255 16.52 2.58 -10.69
N LYS A 256 15.53 3.26 -11.30
CA LYS A 256 14.99 4.52 -10.80
C LYS A 256 13.54 4.42 -10.42
N ALA A 257 13.19 4.91 -9.25
CA ALA A 257 11.80 5.13 -8.88
C ALA A 257 11.24 6.30 -9.70
N ILE A 258 10.08 6.11 -10.30
CA ILE A 258 9.40 7.10 -11.16
C ILE A 258 8.15 7.68 -10.50
N SER A 259 7.54 6.95 -9.55
CA SER A 259 6.50 7.55 -8.72
C SER A 259 6.33 6.84 -7.39
N GLU A 260 5.76 7.58 -6.45
CA GLU A 260 5.30 7.08 -5.15
C GLU A 260 3.85 7.53 -4.90
N ARG A 261 3.07 6.70 -4.22
CA ARG A 261 1.79 7.11 -3.60
C ARG A 261 1.84 6.75 -2.13
N TRP A 262 1.59 7.72 -1.25
CA TRP A 262 1.75 7.57 0.19
C TRP A 262 0.45 7.66 0.95
N TYR A 263 0.34 6.80 1.96
CA TYR A 263 -0.72 6.82 2.95
C TYR A 263 -0.13 6.76 4.36
N TYR A 264 -0.61 7.63 5.23
CA TYR A 264 -0.22 7.75 6.62
C TYR A 264 -1.43 7.39 7.50
N CYS A 265 -1.26 6.34 8.31
CA CYS A 265 -2.34 5.67 8.99
C CYS A 265 -2.06 5.64 10.50
N ALA A 266 -2.68 6.56 11.23
CA ALA A 266 -2.51 6.68 12.67
C ALA A 266 -3.14 5.46 13.41
N PRO A 267 -2.53 4.98 14.50
CA PRO A 267 -3.09 3.91 15.30
C PRO A 267 -4.43 4.34 15.93
N PHE A 268 -5.31 3.37 16.17
CA PHE A 268 -6.60 3.62 16.81
C PHE A 268 -6.97 2.47 17.76
N GLU A 269 -7.86 2.76 18.71
CA GLU A 269 -8.35 1.75 19.64
C GLU A 269 -9.28 0.75 18.93
N ALA A 270 -9.03 -0.54 19.14
CA ALA A 270 -9.87 -1.62 18.66
C ALA A 270 -11.36 -1.43 19.06
N PRO A 271 -12.29 -1.34 18.09
CA PRO A 271 -13.71 -1.23 18.39
C PRO A 271 -14.23 -2.43 19.20
N ALA A 272 -14.87 -2.17 20.34
CA ALA A 272 -15.33 -3.22 21.25
C ALA A 272 -16.31 -4.22 20.61
N TRP A 273 -17.10 -3.78 19.62
CA TRP A 273 -18.12 -4.61 18.98
C TRP A 273 -17.53 -5.80 18.20
N ARG A 274 -16.32 -5.67 17.64
CA ARG A 274 -15.69 -6.74 16.84
C ARG A 274 -14.82 -7.70 17.65
N LYS A 275 -14.70 -7.47 18.96
CA LYS A 275 -13.95 -8.31 19.91
C LYS A 275 -14.20 -9.82 19.76
N PRO A 276 -15.42 -10.32 19.46
CA PRO A 276 -15.65 -11.76 19.31
C PRO A 276 -14.90 -12.44 18.16
N TRP A 277 -14.45 -11.69 17.14
CA TRP A 277 -13.87 -12.26 15.91
C TRP A 277 -12.38 -11.97 15.72
N VAL A 278 -11.79 -11.18 16.62
CA VAL A 278 -10.41 -10.68 16.53
C VAL A 278 -9.53 -11.26 17.64
N GLU A 279 -8.25 -11.41 17.33
CA GLU A 279 -7.18 -11.72 18.26
C GLU A 279 -6.05 -10.67 18.16
N PRO A 280 -5.19 -10.52 19.19
CA PRO A 280 -3.98 -9.74 19.06
C PRO A 280 -3.10 -10.24 17.92
N ARG A 281 -2.57 -9.29 17.13
CA ARG A 281 -1.73 -9.56 15.96
C ARG A 281 -0.31 -10.01 16.30
#